data_AF-A0A135VWZ2-F1
#
_entry.id   AF-A0A135VWZ2-F1
#
_cell.length_a   1.000
_cell.length_b   1.000
_cell.length_c   1.000
_cell.angle_alpha   90.00
_cell.angle_beta   90.00
_cell.angle_gamma   90.00
#
_symmetry.space_group_name_H-M   'P 1'
#
loop_
_entity.id
_entity.type
_entity.pdbx_description
1 polymer ?
#
loop_
_entity_poly.entity_id
_entity_poly.type
_entity_poly.pdbx_seq_one_letter_code
_entity_poly.pdbx_strand_id
1 'polypeptide(L)'
;MKGRRRRLTFEERVTWKESTKKEILRILDGGAWRFREDIVRELLVDGGGLVDQKRSLTIAAFRGLVGEGIVESKGGMVRLKRVKQ
;
A
#
# COMPACT_ATOMS: atom_id res chain seq x y z
N MET A 1 4.94 -0.28 -33.36
CA MET A 1 4.01 0.37 -32.41
C MET A 1 4.56 0.18 -31.00
N LYS A 2 5.02 1.26 -30.32
CA LYS A 2 5.45 1.19 -28.91
C LYS A 2 4.24 0.72 -28.09
N GLY A 3 4.34 -0.47 -27.49
CA GLY A 3 3.25 -1.11 -26.74
C GLY A 3 2.65 -0.12 -25.75
N ARG A 4 1.37 0.23 -25.95
CA ARG A 4 0.61 1.03 -24.98
C ARG A 4 0.73 0.30 -23.65
N ARG A 5 1.49 0.87 -22.69
CA ARG A 5 1.52 0.36 -21.32
C ARG A 5 0.08 0.24 -20.86
N ARG A 6 -0.40 -0.99 -20.69
CA ARG A 6 -1.76 -1.30 -20.23
C ARG A 6 -2.04 -0.45 -18.98
N ARG A 7 -3.23 0.14 -18.89
CA ARG A 7 -3.70 0.80 -17.67
C ARG A 7 -4.61 -0.16 -16.92
N LEU A 8 -4.59 -0.08 -15.59
CA LEU A 8 -5.56 -0.79 -14.76
C LEU A 8 -6.97 -0.23 -15.04
N THR A 9 -7.95 -1.11 -15.18
CA THR A 9 -9.38 -0.74 -15.21
C THR A 9 -9.82 -0.20 -13.85
N PHE A 10 -11.01 0.39 -13.79
CA PHE A 10 -11.56 0.87 -12.52
C PHE A 10 -11.68 -0.26 -11.48
N GLU A 11 -12.26 -1.40 -11.87
CA GLU A 11 -12.39 -2.57 -10.99
C GLU A 11 -11.03 -3.08 -10.52
N GLU A 12 -10.05 -3.19 -11.42
CA GLU A 12 -8.70 -3.64 -11.05
C GLU A 12 -8.05 -2.67 -10.03
N ARG A 13 -8.28 -1.36 -10.16
CA ARG A 13 -7.78 -0.36 -9.20
C ARG A 13 -8.44 -0.49 -7.84
N VAL A 14 -9.76 -0.73 -7.80
CA VAL A 14 -10.52 -0.91 -6.56
C VAL A 14 -10.06 -2.19 -5.85
N THR A 15 -10.04 -3.32 -6.56
CA THR A 15 -9.59 -4.60 -6.04
C THR A 15 -8.15 -4.53 -5.51
N TRP A 16 -7.26 -3.88 -6.26
CA TRP A 16 -5.88 -3.68 -5.82
C TRP A 16 -5.81 -2.88 -4.52
N LYS A 17 -6.55 -1.77 -4.41
CA LYS A 17 -6.53 -0.91 -3.22
C LYS A 17 -7.02 -1.67 -1.98
N GLU A 18 -8.13 -2.40 -2.09
CA GLU A 18 -8.72 -3.14 -0.96
C GLU A 18 -7.84 -4.31 -0.51
N SER A 19 -7.31 -5.10 -1.44
CA SER A 19 -6.35 -6.17 -1.11
C SER A 19 -5.08 -5.61 -0.49
N THR A 20 -4.53 -4.53 -1.05
CA THR A 20 -3.32 -3.87 -0.53
C THR A 20 -3.52 -3.33 0.89
N LYS A 21 -4.69 -2.77 1.22
CA LYS A 21 -4.98 -2.34 2.60
C LYS A 21 -4.87 -3.51 3.58
N LYS A 22 -5.46 -4.67 3.25
CA LYS A 22 -5.42 -5.87 4.10
C LYS A 22 -3.98 -6.37 4.31
N GLU A 23 -3.18 -6.40 3.25
CA GLU A 23 -1.77 -6.80 3.35
C GLU A 23 -0.94 -5.82 4.16
N ILE A 24 -1.13 -4.50 3.99
CA ILE A 24 -0.47 -3.49 4.83
C ILE A 24 -0.78 -3.72 6.31
N LEU A 25 -2.06 -3.97 6.64
CA LEU A 25 -2.45 -4.21 8.03
C LEU A 25 -1.82 -5.49 8.59
N ARG A 26 -1.78 -6.58 7.80
CA ARG A 26 -1.09 -7.82 8.20
C ARG A 26 0.39 -7.59 8.44
N ILE A 27 1.06 -6.83 7.58
CA ILE A 27 2.48 -6.50 7.70
C ILE A 27 2.76 -5.66 8.96
N LEU A 28 1.84 -4.76 9.32
CA LEU A 28 1.97 -3.86 10.47
C LEU A 28 1.43 -4.44 11.78
N ASP A 29 0.81 -5.62 11.75
CA ASP A 29 0.17 -6.26 12.91
C ASP A 29 1.15 -6.48 14.08
N GLY A 30 2.43 -6.70 13.78
CA GLY A 30 3.50 -6.79 14.79
C GLY A 30 3.76 -5.50 15.58
N GLY A 31 3.11 -4.38 15.22
CA GLY A 31 3.14 -3.11 15.97
C GLY A 31 4.47 -2.34 15.93
N ALA A 32 5.48 -2.87 15.23
CA ALA A 32 6.77 -2.23 15.04
C ALA A 32 6.67 -1.09 14.01
N TRP A 33 7.52 -0.07 14.17
CA TRP A 33 7.73 0.94 13.14
C TRP A 33 8.48 0.33 11.96
N ARG A 34 7.93 0.47 10.75
CA ARG A 34 8.57 0.03 9.50
C ARG A 34 8.61 1.18 8.51
N PHE A 35 9.63 1.22 7.65
CA PHE A 35 9.65 2.19 6.56
C PHE A 35 8.57 1.84 5.53
N ARG A 36 7.75 2.83 5.16
CA ARG A 36 6.70 2.65 4.16
C ARG A 36 7.26 2.13 2.83
N GLU A 37 8.41 2.65 2.41
CA GLU A 37 9.02 2.25 1.13
C GLU A 37 9.46 0.78 1.11
N ASP A 38 9.86 0.21 2.25
CA ASP A 38 10.21 -1.21 2.33
C ASP A 38 8.96 -2.09 2.14
N ILE A 39 7.86 -1.72 2.79
CA ILE A 39 6.57 -2.40 2.62
C ILE A 39 6.06 -2.25 1.18
N VAL A 40 6.20 -1.07 0.57
CA VAL A 40 5.84 -0.85 -0.84
C VAL A 40 6.68 -1.76 -1.75
N ARG A 41 7.98 -1.93 -1.49
CA ARG A 41 8.81 -2.85 -2.27
C ARG A 41 8.39 -4.31 -2.08
N GLU A 42 8.11 -4.72 -0.84
CA GLU A 42 7.62 -6.07 -0.49
C GLU A 42 6.30 -6.41 -1.20
N LEU A 43 5.39 -5.44 -1.34
CA LEU A 43 4.10 -5.63 -2.00
C LEU A 43 4.15 -5.59 -3.54
N LEU A 44 5.28 -5.22 -4.13
CA LEU A 44 5.43 -5.01 -5.58
C LEU A 44 6.37 -6.04 -6.24
N VAL A 45 6.73 -7.12 -5.55
CA VAL A 45 7.73 -8.12 -5.98
C VAL A 45 7.38 -8.76 -7.34
N ASP A 46 6.10 -8.92 -7.68
CA ASP A 46 5.67 -9.43 -9.00
C ASP A 46 5.55 -8.33 -10.07
N GLY A 47 6.70 -7.70 -10.35
CA GLY A 47 6.80 -6.48 -11.13
C GLY A 47 6.64 -6.63 -12.64
N GLY A 48 5.46 -7.07 -13.11
CA GLY A 48 5.07 -6.97 -14.51
C GLY A 48 4.85 -5.51 -14.98
N GLY A 49 4.30 -5.31 -16.17
CA GLY A 49 4.15 -3.97 -16.81
C GLY A 49 3.25 -2.93 -16.11
N LEU A 50 2.85 -3.14 -14.85
CA LEU A 50 1.94 -2.29 -14.07
C LEU A 50 2.53 -1.77 -12.74
N VAL A 51 3.82 -2.00 -12.47
CA VAL A 51 4.49 -1.62 -11.20
C VAL A 51 4.23 -0.18 -10.79
N ASP A 52 4.39 0.78 -11.71
CA ASP A 52 4.22 2.20 -11.40
C ASP A 52 2.79 2.52 -10.91
N GLN A 53 1.78 1.95 -11.57
CA GLN A 53 0.38 2.16 -11.20
C GLN A 53 0.04 1.50 -9.87
N LYS A 54 0.52 0.26 -9.67
CA LYS A 54 0.37 -0.48 -8.42
C LYS A 54 1.04 0.27 -7.26
N ARG A 55 2.24 0.82 -7.47
CA ARG A 55 2.94 1.67 -6.49
C ARG A 55 2.12 2.89 -6.10
N SER A 56 1.57 3.62 -7.07
CA SER A 56 0.70 4.76 -6.78
C SER A 56 -0.52 4.36 -5.97
N LEU A 57 -1.14 3.22 -6.27
CA LEU A 57 -2.29 2.71 -5.51
C LEU A 57 -1.91 2.26 -4.10
N THR A 58 -0.74 1.62 -3.91
CA THR A 58 -0.23 1.23 -2.59
C THR A 58 0.04 2.44 -1.71
N ILE A 59 0.63 3.51 -2.26
CA ILE A 59 0.80 4.78 -1.55
C ILE A 59 -0.57 5.39 -1.19
N ALA A 60 -1.55 5.33 -2.09
CA ALA A 60 -2.90 5.81 -1.81
C ALA A 60 -3.60 4.98 -0.71
N ALA A 61 -3.36 3.67 -0.65
CA ALA A 61 -3.85 2.80 0.42
C ALA A 61 -3.27 3.22 1.78
N PHE A 62 -1.95 3.46 1.87
CA PHE A 62 -1.32 4.00 3.08
C PHE A 62 -1.93 5.34 3.51
N ARG A 63 -2.11 6.29 2.59
CA ARG A 63 -2.74 7.58 2.90
C ARG A 63 -4.16 7.41 3.45
N GLY A 64 -4.93 6.47 2.89
CA GLY A 64 -6.25 6.11 3.41
C GLY A 64 -6.19 5.60 4.84
N LEU A 65 -5.34 4.61 5.12
CA LEU A 65 -5.20 4.04 6.48
C LEU A 65 -4.70 5.06 7.52
N VAL A 66 -3.85 6.00 7.12
CA VAL A 66 -3.41 7.12 7.97
C VAL A 66 -4.55 8.11 8.21
N GLY A 67 -5.30 8.48 7.18
CA GLY A 67 -6.46 9.38 7.30
C GLY A 67 -7.59 8.79 8.13
N GLU A 68 -7.79 7.46 8.06
CA GLU A 68 -8.73 6.70 8.90
C GLU A 68 -8.23 6.56 10.35
N GLY A 69 -6.99 6.98 10.64
CA GLY A 69 -6.39 6.88 11.97
C GLY A 69 -6.03 5.46 12.39
N ILE A 70 -6.00 4.50 11.46
CA ILE A 70 -5.64 3.10 11.71
C ILE A 70 -4.12 2.94 11.74
N VAL A 71 -3.40 3.70 10.93
CA VAL A 71 -1.93 3.69 10.84
C VAL A 71 -1.36 5.03 11.27
N GLU A 72 -0.33 5.01 12.11
CA GLU A 72 0.45 6.20 12.44
C GLU A 72 1.62 6.34 11.46
N SER A 73 1.99 7.58 11.13
CA SER A 73 3.10 7.88 10.22
C SER A 73 4.03 8.93 10.84
N LYS A 74 5.34 8.66 10.83
CA LYS A 74 6.38 9.56 11.33
C LYS A 74 7.66 9.38 10.52
N GLY A 75 8.17 10.45 9.89
CA GLY A 75 9.47 10.40 9.18
C GLY A 75 9.55 9.36 8.07
N GLY A 76 8.44 9.07 7.37
CA GLY A 76 8.37 8.01 6.35
C GLY A 76 8.22 6.59 6.90
N MET A 77 8.26 6.43 8.22
CA MET A 77 7.91 5.20 8.90
C MET A 77 6.42 5.16 9.21
N VAL A 78 5.88 3.95 9.27
CA VAL A 78 4.49 3.64 9.58
C VAL A 78 4.41 2.53 10.61
N ARG A 79 3.36 2.55 11.43
CA ARG A 79 2.99 1.44 12.33
C ARG A 79 1.49 1.37 12.51
N LEU A 80 0.97 0.20 12.89
CA LEU A 80 -0.43 0.10 13.29
C LEU A 80 -0.67 0.93 14.57
N LYS A 81 -1.71 1.76 14.56
CA LYS A 81 -2.12 2.52 15.74
C LYS A 81 -2.71 1.55 16.76
N ARG A 82 -2.15 1.52 17.97
CA ARG A 82 -2.75 0.75 19.06
C ARG A 82 -4.03 1.45 19.49
N VAL A 83 -5.17 0.78 19.34
CA VAL A 83 -6.38 1.14 20.06
C VAL A 83 -6.10 0.79 21.52
N LYS A 84 -6.12 1.77 22.43
CA LYS A 84 -6.14 1.46 23.86
C LYS A 84 -7.44 0.68 24.09
N GLN A 85 -7.32 -0.59 24.49
CA GLN A 85 -8.44 -1.28 25.12
C GLN A 85 -8.80 -0.56 26.42
#